data_AF-A0A1V1NSP4-F1
#
_entry.id   AF-A0A1V1NSP4-F1
#
_cell.length_a   1.000
_cell.length_b   1.000
_cell.length_c   1.000
_cell.angle_alpha   90.00
_cell.angle_beta   90.00
_cell.angle_gamma   90.00
#
_symmetry.space_group_name_H-M   'P 1'
#
loop_
_entity.id
_entity.type
_entity.pdbx_description
1 polymer ?
#
loop_
_entity_poly.entity_id
_entity_poly.type
_entity_poly.pdbx_seq_one_letter_code
_entity_poly.pdbx_strand_id
1 'polypeptide(L)'
;MRHESDGNTCSSQILVGTSVIENIQTEDKTDEYSCRMFIKIPEINDLNSVYLQKNDKRIYHWIIGINPHDSSTSLGKNTVNIQWDPRQFTSSGHYYMLNGYEMTAEIIISDMRQSTHLSVMGADATQYFSIIWALDYAVSQIHLKTGWNLTSLPFQSAVGFPLVDFFS
;
A
#
# COMPACT_ATOMS: atom_id res chain seq x y z
N MET A 1 1.26 -13.14 27.57
CA MET A 1 -0.16 -13.40 27.91
C MET A 1 -0.68 -14.39 26.89
N ARG A 2 -1.12 -15.59 27.30
CA ARG A 2 -1.72 -16.58 26.39
C ARG A 2 -3.11 -16.09 26.02
N HIS A 3 -3.36 -15.88 24.73
CA HIS A 3 -4.72 -15.81 24.21
C HIS A 3 -5.16 -17.25 23.93
N GLU A 4 -6.12 -17.75 24.70
CA GLU A 4 -6.92 -18.91 24.31
C GLU A 4 -7.84 -18.46 23.17
N SER A 5 -7.77 -19.15 22.03
CA SER A 5 -8.68 -18.99 20.90
C SER A 5 -10.00 -19.66 21.25
N ASP A 6 -11.05 -18.85 21.36
CA ASP A 6 -12.45 -19.22 21.56
C ASP A 6 -13.15 -19.60 20.24
N GLY A 7 -12.39 -19.88 19.17
CA GLY A 7 -12.86 -20.50 17.93
C GLY A 7 -13.75 -19.64 17.04
N ASN A 8 -14.07 -18.40 17.44
CA ASN A 8 -14.98 -17.49 16.71
C ASN A 8 -14.35 -16.14 16.34
N THR A 9 -13.14 -15.84 16.80
CA THR A 9 -12.50 -14.54 16.57
C THR A 9 -11.06 -14.72 16.14
N CYS A 10 -10.74 -14.29 14.92
CA CYS A 10 -9.39 -14.29 14.38
C CYS A 10 -8.72 -12.93 14.56
N SER A 11 -7.41 -12.92 14.81
CA SER A 11 -6.62 -11.67 14.89
C SER A 11 -5.23 -11.90 14.35
N SER A 12 -4.77 -10.96 13.51
CA SER A 12 -3.42 -10.95 12.95
C SER A 12 -2.89 -9.51 12.95
N GLN A 13 -1.57 -9.36 12.99
CA GLN A 13 -0.91 -8.05 13.01
C GLN A 13 0.37 -8.09 12.18
N ILE A 14 0.67 -6.95 11.56
CA ILE A 14 1.93 -6.71 10.87
C ILE A 14 2.50 -5.36 11.31
N LEU A 15 3.81 -5.19 11.17
CA LEU A 15 4.50 -3.92 11.39
C LEU A 15 5.16 -3.47 10.09
N VAL A 16 4.69 -2.34 9.56
CA VAL A 16 5.32 -1.65 8.42
C VAL A 16 5.82 -0.30 8.86
N GLY A 17 6.90 0.17 8.24
CA GLY A 17 7.42 1.50 8.53
C GLY A 17 8.83 1.70 8.01
N THR A 18 9.50 2.70 8.57
CA THR A 18 10.88 3.01 8.21
C THR A 18 11.78 3.01 9.44
N SER A 19 13.07 2.77 9.23
CA SER A 19 14.09 2.67 10.26
C SER A 19 15.46 3.13 9.74
N VAL A 20 16.43 3.26 10.63
CA VAL A 20 17.82 3.60 10.25
C VAL A 20 18.47 2.48 9.43
N ILE A 21 18.12 1.23 9.75
CA ILE A 21 18.59 0.01 9.08
C ILE A 21 17.37 -0.80 8.71
N GLU A 22 17.36 -1.36 7.50
CA GLU A 22 16.28 -2.26 7.05
C GLU A 22 16.13 -3.45 8.01
N ASN A 23 14.89 -3.82 8.31
CA ASN A 23 14.55 -4.93 9.20
C ASN A 23 13.36 -5.70 8.64
N ILE A 24 13.56 -6.98 8.38
CA ILE A 24 12.55 -7.90 7.89
C ILE A 24 12.46 -9.04 8.90
N GLN A 25 11.24 -9.36 9.32
CA GLN A 25 10.99 -10.54 10.13
C GLN A 25 9.96 -11.40 9.42
N THR A 26 10.30 -12.67 9.26
CA THR A 26 9.38 -13.68 8.75
C THR A 26 8.19 -13.80 9.71
N GLU A 27 7.04 -14.15 9.16
CA GLU A 27 5.88 -14.49 9.96
C GLU A 27 6.18 -15.72 10.83
N ASP A 28 5.71 -15.70 12.09
CA ASP A 28 5.74 -16.90 12.91
C ASP A 28 4.74 -17.91 12.34
N LYS A 29 5.13 -19.18 12.23
CA LYS A 29 4.26 -20.24 11.70
C LYS A 29 3.29 -20.75 12.77
N THR A 30 2.80 -19.85 13.62
CA THR A 30 1.78 -20.17 14.63
C THR A 30 0.50 -20.64 13.95
N ASP A 31 -0.16 -21.59 14.63
CA ASP A 31 -1.16 -22.51 14.08
C ASP A 31 -2.20 -21.87 13.14
N GLU A 32 -2.54 -22.67 12.12
CA GLU A 32 -3.21 -22.40 10.84
C GLU A 32 -4.65 -21.83 10.90
N TYR A 33 -5.03 -21.15 11.96
CA TYR A 33 -6.42 -20.90 12.28
C TYR A 33 -6.69 -19.41 12.49
N SER A 34 -7.18 -18.74 11.45
CA SER A 34 -8.53 -18.14 11.41
C SER A 34 -8.68 -16.86 10.58
N CYS A 35 -7.63 -16.07 10.42
CA CYS A 35 -7.48 -15.11 9.33
C CYS A 35 -6.02 -14.66 9.34
N ARG A 36 -5.50 -14.34 8.15
CA ARG A 36 -4.07 -14.08 7.99
C ARG A 36 -3.82 -12.70 7.40
N MET A 37 -2.88 -11.98 8.00
CA MET A 37 -2.32 -10.75 7.45
C MET A 37 -0.81 -10.90 7.39
N PHE A 38 -0.21 -10.60 6.24
CA PHE A 38 1.23 -10.72 6.04
C PHE A 38 1.75 -9.63 5.09
N ILE A 39 3.06 -9.45 5.07
CA ILE A 39 3.76 -8.54 4.16
C ILE A 39 4.41 -9.36 3.05
N LYS A 40 4.07 -9.02 1.81
CA LYS A 40 4.71 -9.59 0.61
C LYS A 40 5.85 -8.68 0.17
N ILE A 41 7.03 -9.24 0.03
CA ILE A 41 8.18 -8.61 -0.60
C ILE A 41 8.41 -9.36 -1.92
N PRO A 42 8.39 -8.71 -3.11
CA PRO A 42 8.46 -9.41 -4.40
C PRO A 42 9.68 -10.32 -4.55
N GLU A 43 10.83 -9.87 -4.05
CA GLU A 43 12.13 -10.54 -4.15
C GLU A 43 12.32 -11.65 -3.10
N ILE A 44 11.44 -11.75 -2.12
CA ILE A 44 11.52 -12.69 -1.00
C ILE A 44 10.33 -13.67 -1.08
N ASN A 45 10.64 -14.96 -1.05
CA ASN A 45 9.62 -16.02 -1.14
C ASN A 45 8.92 -16.30 0.20
N ASP A 46 9.44 -15.77 1.30
CA ASP A 46 8.83 -15.86 2.62
C ASP A 46 7.75 -14.80 2.85
N LEU A 47 6.79 -15.14 3.71
CA LEU A 47 5.78 -14.23 4.23
C LEU A 47 6.33 -13.56 5.50
N ASN A 48 6.06 -12.26 5.65
CA ASN A 48 6.71 -11.44 6.66
C ASN A 48 5.68 -10.80 7.59
N SER A 49 6.03 -10.67 8.86
CA SER A 49 5.23 -9.97 9.88
C SER A 49 5.76 -8.56 10.13
N VAL A 50 7.05 -8.32 9.86
CA VAL A 50 7.68 -7.01 9.99
C VAL A 50 8.42 -6.65 8.71
N TYR A 51 8.22 -5.42 8.22
CA TYR A 51 9.05 -4.84 7.18
C TYR A 51 9.27 -3.34 7.43
N LEU A 52 10.43 -3.03 7.99
CA LEU A 52 10.93 -1.67 8.16
C LEU A 52 11.94 -1.36 7.05
N GLN A 53 11.60 -0.45 6.15
CA GLN A 53 12.49 -0.01 5.08
C GLN A 53 13.50 1.01 5.61
N LYS A 54 14.72 1.02 5.05
CA LYS A 54 15.69 2.06 5.37
C LYS A 54 15.12 3.45 5.02
N ASN A 55 15.29 4.41 5.93
CA ASN A 55 14.72 5.75 5.78
C ASN A 55 15.54 6.67 4.85
N ASP A 56 15.63 6.33 3.56
CA ASP A 56 16.41 7.08 2.55
C ASP A 56 15.67 7.32 1.22
N LYS A 57 14.36 7.03 1.16
CA LYS A 57 13.52 7.21 -0.02
C LYS A 57 12.48 8.32 0.18
N ARG A 58 11.96 8.84 -0.93
CA ARG A 58 10.81 9.79 -0.94
C ARG A 58 9.46 9.10 -1.06
N ILE A 59 9.46 7.82 -1.41
CA ILE A 59 8.28 6.97 -1.55
C ILE A 59 8.61 5.63 -0.89
N TYR A 60 7.72 5.16 -0.04
CA TYR A 60 7.75 3.80 0.51
C TYR A 60 6.46 3.08 0.14
N HIS A 61 6.61 1.80 -0.13
CA HIS A 61 5.55 0.92 -0.59
C HIS A 61 5.64 -0.38 0.16
N TRP A 62 4.55 -0.74 0.85
CA TRP A 62 4.41 -2.02 1.53
C TRP A 62 3.22 -2.76 0.93
N ILE A 63 3.45 -3.97 0.42
CA ILE A 63 2.40 -4.85 -0.08
C ILE A 63 1.94 -5.74 1.06
N ILE A 64 0.65 -5.70 1.37
CA ILE A 64 0.03 -6.50 2.42
C ILE A 64 -0.92 -7.52 1.78
N GLY A 65 -0.83 -8.76 2.23
CA GLY A 65 -1.72 -9.85 1.86
C GLY A 65 -2.67 -10.17 3.00
N ILE A 66 -3.94 -10.37 2.67
CA ILE A 66 -5.01 -10.60 3.65
C ILE A 66 -5.84 -11.79 3.18
N ASN A 67 -5.89 -12.85 3.98
CA ASN A 67 -6.83 -13.94 3.78
C ASN A 67 -7.91 -13.85 4.89
N PRO A 68 -9.15 -13.45 4.55
CA PRO A 68 -10.26 -13.38 5.51
C PRO A 68 -10.76 -14.74 6.00
N HIS A 69 -10.31 -15.84 5.39
CA HIS A 69 -10.81 -17.17 5.70
C HIS A 69 -10.32 -17.71 7.04
N ASP A 70 -11.27 -18.28 7.79
CA ASP A 70 -11.03 -19.11 8.96
C ASP A 70 -11.32 -20.57 8.63
N SER A 71 -10.37 -21.45 8.95
CA SER A 71 -10.52 -22.90 9.06
C SER A 71 -11.80 -23.38 9.78
N SER A 72 -12.38 -22.56 10.66
CA SER A 72 -13.54 -22.89 11.50
C SER A 72 -14.89 -22.62 10.80
N THR A 73 -14.92 -21.82 9.72
CA THR A 73 -16.17 -21.40 9.06
C THR A 73 -16.44 -22.17 7.77
N SER A 74 -17.66 -22.68 7.63
CA SER A 74 -18.14 -23.34 6.41
C SER A 74 -18.02 -22.43 5.18
N LEU A 75 -17.29 -22.85 4.13
CA LEU A 75 -17.28 -22.40 2.71
C LEU A 75 -17.98 -21.06 2.36
N GLY A 76 -17.74 -20.02 3.16
CA GLY A 76 -18.51 -18.77 3.16
C GLY A 76 -17.59 -17.56 3.06
N LYS A 77 -18.15 -16.43 2.63
CA LYS A 77 -17.40 -15.16 2.66
C LYS A 77 -17.37 -14.64 4.08
N ASN A 78 -16.17 -14.48 4.62
CA ASN A 78 -15.93 -13.80 5.88
C ASN A 78 -15.61 -12.33 5.62
N THR A 79 -15.85 -11.49 6.61
CA THR A 79 -15.40 -10.09 6.58
C THR A 79 -14.43 -9.88 7.73
N VAL A 80 -13.22 -9.40 7.40
CA VAL A 80 -12.23 -8.96 8.38
C VAL A 80 -12.14 -7.44 8.34
N ASN A 81 -11.91 -6.83 9.51
CA ASN A 81 -11.75 -5.38 9.63
C ASN A 81 -10.29 -5.09 9.94
N ILE A 82 -9.57 -4.53 8.98
CA ILE A 82 -8.23 -3.98 9.18
C ILE A 82 -8.39 -2.65 9.91
N GLN A 83 -7.52 -2.39 10.88
CA GLN A 83 -7.48 -1.14 11.62
C GLN A 83 -6.03 -0.69 11.80
N TRP A 84 -5.83 0.63 11.88
CA TRP A 84 -4.54 1.23 12.20
C TRP A 84 -4.73 2.47 13.08
N ASP A 85 -3.67 2.89 13.76
CA ASP A 85 -3.65 4.10 14.59
C ASP A 85 -2.89 5.23 13.87
N PRO A 86 -3.57 6.26 13.36
CA PRO A 86 -2.93 7.40 12.70
C PRO A 86 -1.91 8.14 13.57
N ARG A 87 -1.97 8.01 14.90
CA ARG A 87 -1.00 8.63 15.82
C ARG A 87 0.41 8.03 15.68
N GLN A 88 0.52 6.84 15.07
CA GLN A 88 1.79 6.20 14.77
C GLN A 88 2.41 6.70 13.45
N PHE A 89 1.66 7.46 12.65
CA PHE A 89 2.17 8.00 11.40
C PHE A 89 3.06 9.20 11.65
N THR A 90 4.08 9.36 10.82
CA THR A 90 4.87 10.58 10.83
C THR A 90 3.99 11.77 10.47
N SER A 91 4.32 12.96 10.96
CA SER A 91 3.55 14.18 10.66
C SER A 91 3.78 14.68 9.23
N SER A 92 4.79 14.16 8.54
CA SER A 92 5.15 14.52 7.16
C SER A 92 4.67 13.47 6.15
N GLY A 93 4.54 13.90 4.90
CA GLY A 93 4.11 13.05 3.80
C GLY A 93 2.67 12.55 3.92
N HIS A 94 2.29 11.73 2.95
CA HIS A 94 0.92 11.27 2.75
C HIS A 94 0.85 9.76 2.78
N TYR A 95 -0.14 9.23 3.50
CA TYR A 95 -0.41 7.80 3.59
C TYR A 95 -1.71 7.48 2.84
N TYR A 96 -1.64 6.63 1.83
CA TYR A 96 -2.80 6.18 1.06
C TYR A 96 -2.71 4.69 0.77
N MET A 97 -3.86 4.07 0.46
CA MET A 97 -3.96 2.65 0.20
C MET A 97 -4.45 2.37 -1.22
N LEU A 98 -3.81 1.42 -1.89
CA LEU A 98 -4.19 0.93 -3.22
C LEU A 98 -4.83 -0.47 -3.14
N ASN A 99 -5.74 -0.76 -4.06
CA ASN A 99 -6.30 -2.09 -4.29
C ASN A 99 -5.40 -2.93 -5.21
N GLY A 100 -4.53 -3.76 -4.63
CA GLY A 100 -3.51 -4.52 -5.33
C GLY A 100 -2.08 -4.17 -4.91
N TYR A 101 -1.11 -4.72 -5.63
CA TYR A 101 0.33 -4.52 -5.36
C TYR A 101 1.02 -3.56 -6.33
N GLU A 102 0.36 -3.15 -7.42
CA GLU A 102 0.92 -2.27 -8.43
C GLU A 102 0.81 -0.80 -8.01
N MET A 103 1.83 0.02 -8.31
CA MET A 103 1.81 1.48 -8.03
C MET A 103 0.77 2.25 -8.87
N THR A 104 0.23 1.62 -9.90
CA THR A 104 -0.82 2.15 -10.79
C THR A 104 -2.22 1.69 -10.40
N ALA A 105 -2.35 0.88 -9.35
CA ALA A 105 -3.63 0.39 -8.88
C ALA A 105 -4.56 1.51 -8.37
N GLU A 106 -5.84 1.21 -8.27
CA GLU A 106 -6.86 2.14 -7.78
C GLU A 106 -6.60 2.52 -6.32
N ILE A 107 -6.70 3.82 -6.01
CA ILE A 107 -6.66 4.32 -4.63
C ILE A 107 -8.02 4.06 -3.98
N ILE A 108 -8.04 3.23 -2.95
CA ILE A 108 -9.25 2.92 -2.17
C ILE A 108 -9.34 3.71 -0.86
N ILE A 109 -8.21 4.21 -0.36
CA ILE A 109 -8.15 5.15 0.76
C ILE A 109 -7.18 6.26 0.40
N SER A 110 -7.68 7.47 0.18
CA SER A 110 -6.89 8.64 -0.19
C SER A 110 -6.11 9.24 0.97
N ASP A 111 -6.64 9.14 2.20
CA ASP A 111 -5.95 9.61 3.40
C ASP A 111 -6.19 8.65 4.57
N MET A 112 -5.17 7.83 4.86
CA MET A 112 -5.19 6.88 5.97
C MET A 112 -5.11 7.57 7.35
N ARG A 113 -4.99 8.89 7.44
CA ARG A 113 -5.18 9.62 8.71
C ARG A 113 -6.65 9.91 9.00
N GLN A 114 -7.47 10.01 7.97
CA GLN A 114 -8.91 10.29 8.09
C GLN A 114 -9.73 8.99 8.16
N SER A 115 -9.41 8.03 7.31
CA SER A 115 -9.95 6.67 7.39
C SER A 115 -8.98 5.79 8.16
N THR A 116 -9.45 5.12 9.19
CA THR A 116 -8.62 4.30 10.11
C THR A 116 -8.89 2.80 10.02
N HIS A 117 -9.74 2.40 9.08
CA HIS A 117 -10.16 1.02 8.90
C HIS A 117 -10.48 0.71 7.44
N LEU A 118 -10.42 -0.59 7.11
CA LEU A 118 -10.89 -1.16 5.85
C LEU A 118 -11.56 -2.51 6.13
N SER A 119 -12.79 -2.70 5.65
CA SER A 119 -13.46 -3.99 5.68
C SER A 119 -13.12 -4.78 4.41
N VAL A 120 -12.59 -5.98 4.59
CA VAL A 120 -12.22 -6.88 3.51
C VAL A 120 -13.10 -8.12 3.58
N MET A 121 -13.93 -8.30 2.56
CA MET A 121 -14.80 -9.47 2.44
C MET A 121 -14.19 -10.46 1.46
N GLY A 122 -14.06 -11.73 1.85
CA GLY A 122 -13.48 -12.76 1.01
C GLY A 122 -13.78 -14.17 1.50
N ALA A 123 -13.64 -15.14 0.59
CA ALA A 123 -13.58 -16.55 0.95
C ALA A 123 -12.10 -16.94 1.19
N ASP A 124 -11.71 -18.18 0.89
CA ASP A 124 -10.32 -18.64 0.98
C ASP A 124 -9.46 -18.15 -0.19
N ALA A 125 -9.19 -16.84 -0.21
CA ALA A 125 -8.31 -16.23 -1.18
C ALA A 125 -7.61 -15.00 -0.59
N THR A 126 -6.29 -14.94 -0.78
CA THR A 126 -5.50 -13.76 -0.43
C THR A 126 -5.89 -12.57 -1.31
N GLN A 127 -6.28 -11.48 -0.66
CA GLN A 127 -6.47 -10.17 -1.26
C GLN A 127 -5.26 -9.30 -0.95
N TYR A 128 -4.77 -8.57 -1.95
CA TYR A 128 -3.59 -7.72 -1.83
C TYR A 128 -3.96 -6.26 -1.80
N PHE A 129 -3.30 -5.51 -0.92
CA PHE A 129 -3.38 -4.06 -0.84
C PHE A 129 -1.97 -3.49 -0.73
N SER A 130 -1.82 -2.23 -1.11
CA SER A 130 -0.56 -1.51 -0.93
C SER A 130 -0.76 -0.33 -0.02
N ILE A 131 0.07 -0.22 1.01
CA ILE A 131 0.21 1.00 1.80
C ILE A 131 1.34 1.81 1.18
N ILE A 132 1.04 3.05 0.80
CA ILE A 132 2.03 3.96 0.25
C ILE A 132 2.23 5.12 1.21
N TRP A 133 3.50 5.43 1.50
CA TRP A 133 3.90 6.73 2.02
C TRP A 133 4.65 7.50 0.94
N ALA A 134 4.31 8.77 0.73
CA ALA A 134 5.04 9.63 -0.19
C ALA A 134 5.20 11.05 0.38
N LEU A 135 6.39 11.64 0.21
CA LEU A 135 6.64 13.02 0.65
C LEU A 135 5.79 14.02 -0.14
N ASP A 136 5.71 13.83 -1.46
CA ASP A 136 4.87 14.58 -2.37
C ASP A 136 3.69 13.69 -2.77
N TYR A 137 2.47 14.23 -2.80
CA TYR A 137 1.30 13.49 -3.25
C TYR A 137 1.50 13.11 -4.73
N ALA A 138 1.92 11.86 -4.99
CA ALA A 138 2.27 11.40 -6.33
C ALA A 138 1.07 11.28 -7.29
N VAL A 139 -0.13 11.60 -6.80
CA VAL A 139 -1.39 11.45 -7.54
C VAL A 139 -2.05 12.81 -7.69
N SER A 140 -1.67 13.52 -8.74
CA SER A 140 -2.44 14.65 -9.26
C SER A 140 -3.76 14.12 -9.82
N GLN A 141 -4.81 14.03 -9.00
CA GLN A 141 -6.16 13.83 -9.54
C GLN A 141 -6.60 15.11 -10.23
N ILE A 142 -6.47 15.15 -11.56
CA ILE A 142 -7.05 16.24 -12.36
C ILE A 142 -8.56 16.03 -12.39
N HIS A 143 -9.26 16.71 -11.49
CA HIS A 143 -10.71 16.85 -11.58
C HIS A 143 -11.04 17.84 -12.71
N LEU A 144 -11.27 17.32 -13.91
CA LEU A 144 -11.80 18.12 -15.01
C LEU A 144 -13.26 18.45 -14.71
N LYS A 145 -13.55 19.73 -14.47
CA LYS A 145 -14.95 20.21 -14.48
C LYS A 145 -15.53 20.02 -15.89
N THR A 146 -16.84 19.77 -15.99
CA THR A 146 -17.53 19.66 -17.28
C THR A 146 -17.21 20.89 -18.16
N GLY A 147 -16.72 20.66 -19.38
CA GLY A 147 -16.33 21.71 -20.33
C GLY A 147 -14.83 21.85 -20.60
N TRP A 148 -13.97 21.12 -19.88
CA TRP A 148 -12.55 21.01 -20.26
C TRP A 148 -12.35 19.96 -21.36
N ASN A 149 -11.89 20.39 -22.54
CA ASN A 149 -11.35 19.50 -23.57
C ASN A 149 -9.83 19.49 -23.48
N LEU A 150 -9.23 18.29 -23.34
CA LEU A 150 -7.79 18.14 -23.48
C LEU A 150 -7.42 18.19 -24.96
N THR A 151 -6.84 19.30 -25.40
CA THR A 151 -6.22 19.40 -26.73
C THR A 151 -4.73 19.16 -26.59
N SER A 152 -4.20 18.12 -27.23
CA SER A 152 -2.75 17.96 -27.35
C SER A 152 -2.23 18.90 -28.44
N LEU A 153 -1.17 19.64 -28.14
CA LEU A 153 -0.43 20.42 -29.13
C LEU A 153 0.80 19.61 -29.56
N PRO A 154 1.09 19.51 -30.87
CA PRO A 154 2.31 18.86 -31.33
C PRO A 154 3.53 19.66 -30.86
N PHE A 155 4.47 18.99 -30.20
CA PHE A 155 5.76 19.57 -29.83
C PHE A 155 6.69 19.54 -31.05
N GLN A 156 7.06 20.72 -31.56
CA GLN A 156 8.17 20.85 -32.50
C GLN A 156 9.43 21.23 -31.73
N SER A 157 10.39 20.30 -31.66
CA SER A 157 11.75 20.65 -31.26
C SER A 157 12.34 21.59 -32.31
N ALA A 158 12.67 22.82 -31.94
CA ALA A 158 13.34 23.75 -32.85
C ALA A 158 14.71 23.19 -33.24
N VAL A 159 14.85 22.73 -34.47
CA VAL A 159 16.14 22.39 -35.09
C VAL A 159 16.61 23.63 -35.85
N GLY A 160 17.75 24.17 -35.43
CA GLY A 160 18.65 24.97 -36.27
C GLY A 160 18.37 26.48 -36.38
N PHE A 161 19.02 27.28 -35.54
CA PHE A 161 19.37 28.65 -35.92
C PHE A 161 20.63 28.62 -36.80
N PRO A 162 20.66 29.28 -37.98
CA PRO A 162 21.93 29.49 -38.67
C PRO A 162 22.77 30.51 -37.88
N LEU A 163 24.04 30.20 -37.66
CA LEU A 163 25.05 31.17 -37.25
C LEU A 163 25.17 32.22 -38.35
N VAL A 164 24.81 33.46 -38.03
CA VAL A 164 25.26 34.62 -38.81
C VAL A 164 26.50 35.14 -38.09
N ASP A 165 27.67 34.83 -38.65
CA ASP A 165 28.93 35.42 -38.21
C ASP A 165 28.91 36.93 -38.49
N PHE A 166 28.87 37.72 -37.41
CA PHE A 166 29.25 39.12 -37.45
C PHE A 166 30.73 39.21 -37.07
N PHE A 167 31.60 39.34 -38.05
CA PHE A 167 32.87 40.03 -37.86
C PHE A 167 33.02 41.12 -38.93
N SER A 168 33.49 42.27 -38.42
CA SER A 168 33.77 43.58 -39.02
C SER A 168 34.23 43.61 -40.48
#